data_AF-A0A6L3MJJ4-F1
#
_entry.id   AF-A0A6L3MJJ4-F1
#
_cell.length_a   1.000
_cell.length_b   1.000
_cell.length_c   1.000
_cell.angle_alpha   90.00
_cell.angle_beta   90.00
_cell.angle_gamma   90.00
#
_symmetry.space_group_name_H-M   'P 1'
#
loop_
_entity.id
_entity.type
_entity.pdbx_description
1 polymer ?
#
loop_
_entity_poly.entity_id
_entity_poly.type
_entity_poly.pdbx_seq_one_letter_code
_entity_poly.pdbx_strand_id
1 'polypeptide(L)'
;MDALITAAARALAAGDPLGALNRVALRDDAPALALRGIAMAQLGDFARAKALVRSAARAFGPKEAVARARCVVAEAEIAFASRDLHWPAKALDAARATLDAHGDRVNAAHARYLDVRRLLLLGRLDDAERVLAGIDPAPLPAASRAAHALVAAGIAMRRIRAQAARAALARARQAAHD
;
A
#
# COMPACT_ATOMS: atom_id res chain seq x y z
N MET A 1 4.07 -0.46 24.34
CA MET A 1 3.69 0.01 22.99
C MET A 1 3.41 1.51 23.12
N ASP A 2 4.01 2.35 22.28
CA ASP A 2 3.87 3.81 22.37
C ASP A 2 2.44 4.23 21.99
N ALA A 3 1.68 4.73 22.98
CA ALA A 3 0.27 5.05 22.83
C ALA A 3 0.02 6.14 21.78
N LEU A 4 0.95 7.08 21.59
CA LEU A 4 0.82 8.16 20.61
C LEU A 4 0.99 7.63 19.19
N ILE A 5 1.95 6.73 18.97
CA ILE A 5 2.17 6.08 17.67
C ILE A 5 0.93 5.26 17.28
N THR A 6 0.37 4.48 18.22
CA THR A 6 -0.85 3.71 17.96
C THR A 6 -2.04 4.62 17.64
N ALA A 7 -2.22 5.71 18.38
CA ALA A 7 -3.31 6.66 18.15
C ALA A 7 -3.16 7.39 16.81
N ALA A 8 -1.93 7.77 16.42
CA ALA A 8 -1.66 8.40 15.14
C ALA A 8 -1.89 7.43 13.96
N ALA A 9 -1.48 6.16 14.09
CA ALA A 9 -1.75 5.15 13.08
C ALA A 9 -3.26 4.92 12.88
N ARG A 10 -4.05 4.91 13.96
CA ARG A 10 -5.52 4.83 13.88
C ARG A 10 -6.13 6.05 13.20
N ALA A 11 -5.65 7.26 13.52
CA ALA A 11 -6.10 8.47 12.85
C ALA A 11 -5.85 8.42 11.34
N LEU A 12 -4.66 7.99 10.91
CA LEU A 12 -4.36 7.81 9.48
C LEU A 12 -5.24 6.77 8.80
N ALA A 13 -5.52 5.65 9.47
CA ALA A 13 -6.42 4.62 8.95
C ALA A 13 -7.86 5.14 8.78
N ALA A 14 -8.28 6.11 9.58
CA ALA A 14 -9.57 6.79 9.48
C ALA A 14 -9.57 7.98 8.50
N GLY A 15 -8.44 8.28 7.84
CA GLY A 15 -8.31 9.43 6.93
C GLY A 15 -8.19 10.78 7.65
N ASP A 16 -7.70 10.80 8.89
CA ASP A 16 -7.43 12.01 9.68
C ASP A 16 -5.90 12.29 9.76
N PRO A 17 -5.30 12.85 8.70
CA PRO A 17 -3.87 13.16 8.70
C PRO A 17 -3.50 14.27 9.68
N LEU A 18 -4.39 15.24 9.93
CA LEU A 18 -4.12 16.34 10.87
C LEU A 18 -4.10 15.85 12.32
N GLY A 19 -5.06 15.01 12.69
CA GLY A 19 -5.06 14.38 14.01
C GLY A 19 -3.86 13.45 14.19
N ALA A 20 -3.40 12.76 13.15
CA ALA A 20 -2.15 12.01 13.22
C ALA A 20 -0.96 12.93 13.50
N LEU A 21 -0.82 14.02 12.75
CA LEU A 21 0.27 14.99 12.91
C LEU A 21 0.27 15.65 14.30
N ASN A 22 -0.89 16.01 14.84
CA ASN A 22 -0.99 16.55 16.21
C ASN A 22 -0.38 15.65 17.28
N ARG A 23 -0.27 14.33 17.01
CA ARG A 23 0.29 13.35 17.95
C ARG A 23 1.78 13.08 17.73
N VAL A 24 2.31 13.27 16.53
CA VAL A 24 3.68 12.85 16.17
C VAL A 24 4.55 13.94 15.54
N ALA A 25 4.04 15.16 15.32
CA ALA A 25 4.75 16.20 14.55
C ALA A 25 6.10 16.63 15.16
N LEU A 26 6.22 16.59 16.48
CA LEU A 26 7.43 16.98 17.23
C LEU A 26 8.40 15.81 17.47
N ARG A 27 8.15 14.66 16.86
CA ARG A 27 8.92 13.44 17.06
C ARG A 27 9.72 13.07 15.81
N ASP A 28 10.95 12.62 16.04
CA ASP A 28 11.91 12.25 15.00
C ASP A 28 12.39 10.79 15.12
N ASP A 29 11.75 9.98 15.99
CA ASP A 29 11.95 8.52 15.97
C ASP A 29 11.37 7.88 14.70
N ALA A 30 11.90 6.71 14.32
CA ALA A 30 11.56 6.06 13.06
C ALA A 30 10.04 5.82 12.85
N PRO A 31 9.28 5.31 13.84
CA PRO A 31 7.82 5.23 13.74
C PRO A 31 7.13 6.58 13.48
N ALA A 32 7.52 7.64 14.21
CA ALA A 32 6.95 8.96 14.02
C ALA A 32 7.23 9.52 12.61
N LEU A 33 8.46 9.36 12.11
CA LEU A 33 8.81 9.76 10.75
C LEU A 33 7.98 9.03 9.69
N ALA A 34 7.77 7.71 9.85
CA ALA A 34 6.94 6.93 8.93
C ALA A 34 5.49 7.44 8.90
N LEU A 35 4.88 7.67 10.07
CA LEU A 35 3.50 8.16 10.18
C LEU A 35 3.36 9.59 9.65
N ARG A 36 4.32 10.48 9.91
CA ARG A 36 4.34 11.83 9.30
C ARG A 36 4.43 11.75 7.77
N GLY A 37 5.23 10.83 7.24
CA GLY A 37 5.33 10.59 5.81
C GLY A 37 4.00 10.19 5.18
N ILE A 38 3.29 9.24 5.80
CA ILE A 38 1.95 8.81 5.36
C ILE A 38 0.95 9.97 5.44
N ALA A 39 0.98 10.76 6.53
CA ALA A 39 0.12 11.94 6.67
C ALA A 39 0.35 12.97 5.55
N MET A 40 1.62 13.28 5.23
CA MET A 40 1.97 14.19 4.13
C MET A 40 1.49 13.64 2.78
N ALA A 41 1.56 12.32 2.57
CA ALA A 41 1.05 11.70 1.35
C ALA A 41 -0.47 11.86 1.21
N GLN A 42 -1.23 11.69 2.30
CA GLN A 42 -2.69 11.92 2.32
C GLN A 42 -3.05 13.38 2.05
N LEU A 43 -2.18 14.32 2.43
CA LEU A 43 -2.33 15.76 2.16
C LEU A 43 -1.81 16.19 0.77
N GLY A 44 -1.21 15.29 0.00
CA GLY A 44 -0.72 15.55 -1.35
C GLY A 44 0.71 16.10 -1.44
N ASP A 45 1.43 16.25 -0.33
CA ASP A 45 2.86 16.63 -0.34
C ASP A 45 3.74 15.37 -0.51
N PHE A 46 3.80 14.86 -1.74
CA PHE A 46 4.52 13.62 -2.06
C PHE A 46 6.03 13.74 -1.90
N ALA A 47 6.61 14.91 -2.17
CA ALA A 47 8.05 15.13 -2.05
C ALA A 47 8.49 14.97 -0.58
N ARG A 48 7.78 15.65 0.32
CA ARG A 48 8.03 15.56 1.76
C ARG A 48 7.70 14.17 2.31
N ALA A 49 6.60 13.56 1.87
CA ALA A 49 6.23 12.21 2.24
C ALA A 49 7.34 11.20 1.94
N LYS A 50 7.88 11.23 0.72
CA LYS A 50 8.96 10.33 0.28
C LYS A 50 10.23 10.54 1.11
N ALA A 51 10.59 11.79 1.41
CA ALA A 51 11.74 12.10 2.25
C ALA A 51 11.57 11.51 3.67
N LEU A 52 10.41 11.72 4.29
CA LEU A 52 10.10 11.24 5.64
C LEU A 52 10.11 9.71 5.73
N VAL A 53 9.46 9.01 4.79
CA VAL A 53 9.42 7.54 4.77
C VAL A 53 10.80 6.93 4.55
N ARG A 54 11.64 7.54 3.69
CA ARG A 54 13.04 7.12 3.51
C ARG A 54 13.88 7.33 4.76
N SER A 55 13.71 8.47 5.43
CA SER A 55 14.38 8.73 6.71
C SER A 55 13.95 7.73 7.77
N ALA A 56 12.65 7.41 7.85
CA ALA A 56 12.15 6.36 8.74
C ALA A 56 12.79 5.00 8.45
N ALA A 57 12.83 4.57 7.18
CA ALA A 57 13.44 3.31 6.77
C ALA A 57 14.92 3.20 7.17
N ARG A 58 15.66 4.33 7.14
CA ARG A 58 17.06 4.40 7.56
C ARG A 58 17.23 4.43 9.08
N ALA A 59 16.27 5.01 9.80
CA ALA A 59 16.30 5.14 11.25
C ALA A 59 15.89 3.85 11.97
N PHE A 60 15.09 2.98 11.34
CA PHE A 60 14.79 1.65 11.87
C PHE A 60 16.03 0.76 11.93
N GLY A 61 16.20 0.07 13.06
CA GLY A 61 17.36 -0.80 13.31
C GLY A 61 17.36 -2.08 12.47
N PRO A 62 18.45 -2.86 12.51
CA PRO A 62 18.58 -4.12 11.76
C PRO A 62 17.52 -5.16 12.16
N LYS A 63 17.14 -5.18 13.44
CA LYS A 63 16.11 -6.08 13.99
C LYS A 63 14.67 -5.70 13.60
N GLU A 64 14.46 -4.51 13.06
CA GLU A 64 13.14 -3.98 12.71
C GLU A 64 12.81 -4.19 11.22
N ALA A 65 13.10 -5.39 10.71
CA ALA A 65 12.96 -5.73 9.29
C ALA A 65 11.55 -5.50 8.74
N VAL A 66 10.51 -5.84 9.52
CA VAL A 66 9.10 -5.62 9.16
C VAL A 66 8.79 -4.13 9.01
N ALA A 67 9.27 -3.28 9.93
CA ALA A 67 9.03 -1.86 9.89
C ALA A 67 9.69 -1.20 8.67
N ARG A 68 10.93 -1.59 8.36
CA ARG A 68 11.62 -1.16 7.12
C ARG A 68 10.87 -1.60 5.87
N ALA A 69 10.40 -2.85 5.83
CA ALA A 69 9.65 -3.36 4.69
C ALA A 69 8.33 -2.58 4.48
N ARG A 70 7.62 -2.23 5.57
CA ARG A 70 6.44 -1.34 5.49
C ARG A 70 6.78 0.04 4.94
N CYS A 71 7.93 0.63 5.31
CA CYS A 71 8.37 1.89 4.71
C CYS A 71 8.60 1.77 3.20
N VAL A 72 9.18 0.66 2.72
CA VAL A 72 9.36 0.43 1.28
C VAL A 72 8.02 0.33 0.56
N VAL A 73 7.03 -0.34 1.15
CA VAL A 73 5.66 -0.41 0.59
C VAL A 73 5.02 0.99 0.56
N ALA A 74 5.15 1.77 1.64
CA ALA A 74 4.64 3.13 1.68
C ALA A 74 5.33 4.06 0.66
N GLU A 75 6.64 3.92 0.46
CA GLU A 75 7.36 4.66 -0.58
C GLU A 75 6.85 4.30 -1.99
N ALA A 76 6.60 3.02 -2.27
CA ALA A 76 6.05 2.56 -3.54
C ALA A 76 4.63 3.11 -3.78
N GLU A 77 3.81 3.18 -2.73
CA GLU A 77 2.48 3.78 -2.82
C GLU A 77 2.53 5.29 -3.09
N ILE A 78 3.43 6.02 -2.42
CA ILE A 78 3.67 7.44 -2.68
C ILE A 78 4.10 7.64 -4.13
N ALA A 79 5.05 6.84 -4.62
CA ALA A 79 5.52 6.91 -6.01
C ALA A 79 4.37 6.64 -7.01
N PHE A 80 3.54 5.63 -6.73
CA PHE A 80 2.36 5.35 -7.54
C PHE A 80 1.36 6.52 -7.55
N ALA A 81 1.07 7.09 -6.39
CA ALA A 81 0.17 8.24 -6.26
C ALA A 81 0.71 9.48 -7.02
N SER A 82 2.03 9.69 -7.01
CA SER A 82 2.70 10.76 -7.74
C SER A 82 2.96 10.45 -9.23
N ARG A 83 2.42 9.33 -9.75
CA ARG A 83 2.64 8.84 -11.13
C ARG A 83 4.10 8.56 -11.50
N ASP A 84 4.95 8.35 -10.51
CA ASP A 84 6.31 7.84 -10.70
C ASP A 84 6.25 6.31 -10.81
N LEU A 85 6.32 5.77 -12.03
CA LEU A 85 6.23 4.32 -12.29
C LEU A 85 7.60 3.62 -12.35
N HIS A 86 8.70 4.35 -12.14
CA HIS A 86 10.07 3.86 -12.30
C HIS A 86 10.67 3.37 -10.98
N TRP A 87 9.84 3.02 -9.99
CA TRP A 87 10.35 2.57 -8.70
C TRP A 87 11.08 1.22 -8.79
N PRO A 88 12.01 0.94 -7.86
CA PRO A 88 12.79 -0.30 -7.89
C PRO A 88 11.92 -1.52 -7.55
N ALA A 89 11.41 -2.22 -8.58
CA ALA A 89 10.53 -3.38 -8.40
C ALA A 89 11.16 -4.46 -7.48
N LYS A 90 12.47 -4.69 -7.61
CA LYS A 90 13.22 -5.62 -6.74
C LYS A 90 13.14 -5.26 -5.25
N ALA A 91 13.14 -3.97 -4.91
CA ALA A 91 13.03 -3.54 -3.52
C ALA A 91 11.62 -3.82 -2.96
N LEU A 92 10.59 -3.59 -3.77
CA LEU A 92 9.21 -3.91 -3.41
C LEU A 92 9.01 -5.43 -3.25
N ASP A 93 9.60 -6.24 -4.13
CA ASP A 93 9.57 -7.70 -4.05
C ASP A 93 10.26 -8.22 -2.79
N ALA A 94 11.43 -7.68 -2.43
CA ALA A 94 12.16 -8.04 -1.22
C ALA A 94 11.39 -7.63 0.05
N ALA A 95 10.79 -6.44 0.06
CA ALA A 95 9.93 -5.97 1.14
C ALA A 95 8.71 -6.90 1.32
N ARG A 96 8.05 -7.25 0.22
CA ARG A 96 6.94 -8.23 0.22
C ARG A 96 7.36 -9.57 0.80
N ALA A 97 8.49 -10.13 0.35
CA ALA A 97 8.98 -11.42 0.86
C ALA A 97 9.27 -11.37 2.37
N THR A 98 9.81 -10.25 2.84
CA THR A 98 10.02 -10.01 4.29
C THR A 98 8.69 -9.97 5.04
N LEU A 99 7.69 -9.25 4.51
CA LEU A 99 6.37 -9.15 5.14
C LEU A 99 5.66 -10.51 5.19
N ASP A 100 5.70 -11.28 4.09
CA ASP A 100 5.14 -12.63 4.02
C ASP A 100 5.81 -13.57 5.05
N ALA A 101 7.15 -13.57 5.13
CA ALA A 101 7.92 -14.40 6.06
C ALA A 101 7.61 -14.09 7.53
N HIS A 102 7.23 -12.84 7.84
CA HIS A 102 6.89 -12.39 9.19
C HIS A 102 5.37 -12.37 9.47
N GLY A 103 4.55 -12.88 8.55
CA GLY A 103 3.10 -13.00 8.73
C GLY A 103 2.29 -11.71 8.53
N ASP A 104 2.91 -10.63 8.02
CA ASP A 104 2.24 -9.38 7.70
C ASP A 104 1.56 -9.42 6.33
N ARG A 105 0.55 -10.29 6.23
CA ARG A 105 -0.13 -10.64 4.97
C ARG A 105 -0.83 -9.45 4.32
N VAL A 106 -1.34 -8.52 5.13
CA VAL A 106 -2.07 -7.34 4.62
C VAL A 106 -1.12 -6.43 3.84
N ASN A 107 0.04 -6.10 4.41
CA ASN A 107 1.02 -5.26 3.73
C ASN A 107 1.70 -5.99 2.56
N ALA A 108 1.91 -7.30 2.68
CA ALA A 108 2.44 -8.11 1.57
C ALA A 108 1.46 -8.15 0.38
N ALA A 109 0.16 -8.31 0.63
CA ALA A 109 -0.86 -8.23 -0.42
C ALA A 109 -0.93 -6.83 -1.04
N HIS A 110 -0.86 -5.77 -0.22
CA HIS A 110 -0.81 -4.38 -0.70
C HIS A 110 0.37 -4.13 -1.65
N ALA A 111 1.55 -4.62 -1.30
CA ALA A 111 2.74 -4.56 -2.17
C ALA A 111 2.49 -5.22 -3.54
N ARG A 112 1.83 -6.40 -3.55
CA ARG A 112 1.45 -7.06 -4.81
C ARG A 112 0.44 -6.23 -5.61
N TYR A 113 -0.56 -5.63 -4.96
CA TYR A 113 -1.52 -4.77 -5.65
C TYR A 113 -0.88 -3.54 -6.29
N LEU A 114 0.08 -2.90 -5.63
CA LEU A 114 0.82 -1.79 -6.20
C LEU A 114 1.54 -2.21 -7.50
N ASP A 115 2.13 -3.40 -7.53
CA ASP A 115 2.76 -3.92 -8.74
C ASP A 115 1.75 -4.25 -9.83
N VAL A 116 0.61 -4.89 -9.51
CA VAL A 116 -0.46 -5.14 -10.50
C VAL A 116 -0.97 -3.82 -11.11
N ARG A 117 -1.21 -2.80 -10.28
CA ARG A 117 -1.67 -1.49 -10.75
C ARG A 117 -0.62 -0.80 -11.62
N ARG A 118 0.66 -0.92 -11.27
CA ARG A 118 1.76 -0.43 -12.11
C ARG A 118 1.80 -1.15 -13.46
N LEU A 119 1.72 -2.48 -13.48
CA LEU A 119 1.70 -3.27 -14.72
C LEU A 119 0.52 -2.88 -15.62
N LEU A 120 -0.65 -2.63 -15.03
CA LEU A 120 -1.82 -2.12 -15.75
C LEU A 120 -1.58 -0.75 -16.40
N LEU A 121 -0.92 0.17 -15.69
CA LEU A 121 -0.58 1.50 -16.24
C LEU A 121 0.49 1.42 -17.33
N LEU A 122 1.40 0.45 -17.25
CA LEU A 122 2.41 0.17 -18.27
C LEU A 122 1.88 -0.65 -19.46
N GLY A 123 0.60 -1.04 -19.45
CA GLY A 123 -0.02 -1.85 -20.51
C GLY A 123 0.36 -3.33 -20.50
N ARG A 124 1.04 -3.83 -19.45
CA ARG A 124 1.49 -5.23 -19.31
C ARG A 124 0.38 -6.13 -18.74
N LEU A 125 -0.65 -6.37 -19.54
CA LEU A 125 -1.88 -7.06 -19.08
C LEU A 125 -1.66 -8.51 -18.65
N ASP A 126 -0.86 -9.28 -19.38
CA ASP A 126 -0.59 -10.69 -19.05
C ASP A 126 0.14 -10.82 -17.70
N ASP A 127 1.11 -9.94 -17.46
CA ASP A 127 1.84 -9.91 -16.20
C ASP A 127 0.94 -9.47 -15.04
N ALA A 128 0.10 -8.45 -15.26
CA ALA A 128 -0.86 -7.98 -14.27
C ALA A 128 -1.84 -9.11 -13.84
N GLU A 129 -2.35 -9.86 -14.81
CA GLU A 129 -3.27 -10.98 -14.57
C GLU A 129 -2.56 -12.12 -13.82
N ARG A 130 -1.32 -12.44 -14.20
CA ARG A 130 -0.50 -13.46 -13.52
C ARG A 130 -0.21 -13.10 -12.06
N VAL A 131 0.18 -11.85 -11.80
CA VAL A 131 0.46 -11.39 -10.44
C VAL A 131 -0.82 -11.35 -9.60
N LEU A 132 -1.95 -10.88 -10.16
CA LEU A 132 -3.22 -10.83 -9.46
C LEU A 132 -3.74 -12.22 -9.07
N ALA A 133 -3.56 -13.22 -9.95
CA ALA A 133 -3.96 -14.61 -9.68
C ALA A 133 -3.20 -15.24 -8.50
N GLY A 134 -2.01 -14.72 -8.17
CA GLY A 134 -1.23 -15.16 -7.02
C GLY A 134 -1.61 -14.51 -5.68
N ILE A 135 -2.69 -13.71 -5.62
CA ILE A 135 -3.17 -13.06 -4.40
C ILE A 135 -4.45 -13.76 -3.94
N ASP A 136 -4.44 -14.34 -2.74
CA ASP A 136 -5.66 -14.81 -2.08
C ASP A 136 -6.37 -13.61 -1.42
N PRO A 137 -7.58 -13.23 -1.87
CA PRO A 137 -8.32 -12.11 -1.29
C PRO A 137 -9.06 -12.48 0.00
N ALA A 138 -9.26 -13.78 0.31
CA ALA A 138 -10.07 -14.20 1.46
C ALA A 138 -9.60 -13.65 2.82
N PRO A 139 -8.30 -13.64 3.16
CA PRO A 139 -7.83 -13.15 4.46
C PRO A 139 -7.71 -11.62 4.54
N LEU A 140 -8.05 -10.89 3.47
CA LEU A 140 -7.83 -9.46 3.41
C LEU A 140 -8.99 -8.66 4.03
N PRO A 141 -8.71 -7.46 4.57
CA PRO A 141 -9.75 -6.52 4.99
C PRO A 141 -10.71 -6.17 3.84
N ALA A 142 -11.94 -5.78 4.19
CA ALA A 142 -13.01 -5.46 3.24
C ALA A 142 -12.56 -4.47 2.14
N ALA A 143 -11.90 -3.37 2.53
CA ALA A 143 -11.34 -2.38 1.61
C ALA A 143 -10.32 -3.00 0.61
N SER A 144 -9.45 -3.89 1.08
CA SER A 144 -8.46 -4.57 0.24
C SER A 144 -9.12 -5.60 -0.70
N ARG A 145 -10.18 -6.29 -0.26
CA ARG A 145 -10.98 -7.17 -1.14
C ARG A 145 -11.70 -6.37 -2.23
N ALA A 146 -12.27 -5.22 -1.87
CA ALA A 146 -12.87 -4.31 -2.84
C ALA A 146 -11.83 -3.84 -3.88
N ALA A 147 -10.63 -3.44 -3.43
CA ALA A 147 -9.53 -3.06 -4.31
C ALA A 147 -9.09 -4.21 -5.24
N HIS A 148 -8.98 -5.44 -4.73
CA HIS A 148 -8.70 -6.63 -5.55
C HIS A 148 -9.68 -6.78 -6.70
N ALA A 149 -10.97 -6.71 -6.38
CA ALA A 149 -12.04 -6.87 -7.34
C ALA A 149 -12.08 -5.72 -8.37
N LEU A 150 -11.76 -4.49 -7.97
CA LEU A 150 -11.61 -3.36 -8.89
C LEU A 150 -10.44 -3.55 -9.86
N VAL A 151 -9.31 -4.09 -9.40
CA VAL A 151 -8.17 -4.41 -10.26
C VAL A 151 -8.52 -5.52 -11.26
N ALA A 152 -9.21 -6.57 -10.81
CA ALA A 152 -9.73 -7.62 -11.68
C ALA A 152 -10.69 -7.07 -12.76
N ALA A 153 -11.58 -6.14 -12.37
CA ALA A 153 -12.45 -5.45 -13.31
C ALA A 153 -11.65 -4.65 -14.35
N GLY A 154 -10.62 -3.92 -13.92
CA GLY A 154 -9.75 -3.13 -14.78
C GLY A 154 -8.97 -3.95 -15.81
N ILE A 155 -8.55 -5.18 -15.46
CA ILE A 155 -7.95 -6.14 -16.40
C ILE A 155 -9.01 -6.62 -17.40
N ALA A 156 -10.16 -7.07 -16.90
CA ALA A 156 -11.24 -7.60 -17.75
C ALA A 156 -11.75 -6.57 -18.76
N MET A 157 -11.87 -5.31 -18.37
CA MET A 157 -12.26 -4.20 -19.28
C MET A 157 -11.25 -4.01 -20.41
N ARG A 158 -9.95 -3.96 -20.10
CA ARG A 158 -8.90 -3.79 -21.11
C ARG A 158 -8.77 -4.97 -22.06
N ARG A 159 -9.25 -6.15 -21.65
CA ARG A 159 -9.37 -7.34 -22.51
C ARG A 159 -10.74 -7.49 -23.19
N ILE A 160 -11.63 -6.50 -23.07
CA ILE A 160 -12.98 -6.52 -23.69
C ILE A 160 -13.83 -7.70 -23.17
N ARG A 161 -13.59 -8.14 -21.92
CA ARG A 161 -14.34 -9.22 -21.24
C ARG A 161 -15.46 -8.62 -20.39
N ALA A 162 -16.53 -8.14 -21.04
CA ALA A 162 -17.59 -7.36 -20.39
C ALA A 162 -18.27 -8.08 -19.21
N GLN A 163 -18.59 -9.37 -19.34
CA GLN A 163 -19.24 -10.15 -18.28
C GLN A 163 -18.33 -10.30 -17.04
N ALA A 164 -17.06 -10.63 -17.26
CA ALA A 164 -16.07 -10.75 -16.18
C ALA A 164 -15.86 -9.40 -15.46
N ALA A 165 -15.83 -8.29 -16.21
CA ALA A 165 -15.71 -6.95 -15.65
C ALA A 165 -16.91 -6.60 -14.75
N ARG A 166 -18.15 -6.88 -15.19
CA ARG A 166 -19.36 -6.64 -14.39
C ARG A 166 -19.38 -7.48 -13.12
N ALA A 167 -19.04 -8.78 -13.22
CA ALA A 167 -18.96 -9.66 -12.05
C ALA A 167 -17.90 -9.21 -11.04
N ALA A 168 -16.75 -8.72 -11.52
CA ALA A 168 -15.71 -8.16 -10.67
C ALA A 168 -16.17 -6.86 -9.98
N LEU A 169 -16.86 -5.95 -10.68
CA LEU A 169 -17.43 -4.75 -10.07
C LEU A 169 -18.50 -5.07 -9.01
N ALA A 170 -19.34 -6.08 -9.24
CA ALA A 170 -20.32 -6.53 -8.26
C ALA A 170 -19.64 -7.04 -6.98
N ARG A 171 -18.58 -7.85 -7.12
CA ARG A 171 -17.76 -8.30 -5.98
C ARG A 171 -17.09 -7.13 -5.25
N ALA A 172 -16.61 -6.13 -5.97
CA ALA A 172 -16.03 -4.93 -5.38
C ALA A 172 -17.05 -4.16 -4.54
N ARG A 173 -18.27 -4.00 -5.06
CA ARG A 173 -19.37 -3.35 -4.33
C ARG A 173 -19.75 -4.14 -3.08
N GLN A 174 -19.89 -5.45 -3.17
CA GLN A 174 -20.21 -6.29 -2.00
C GLN A 174 -19.15 -6.12 -0.91
N ALA A 175 -17.88 -6.25 -1.26
CA ALA A 175 -16.78 -6.11 -0.33
C ALA A 175 -16.64 -4.70 0.28
N ALA A 176 -17.24 -3.67 -0.32
CA ALA A 176 -17.24 -2.32 0.24
C ALA A 176 -18.36 -2.09 1.27
N HIS A 177 -19.34 -2.99 1.33
CA HIS A 177 -20.47 -2.93 2.26
C HIS A 177 -20.36 -3.93 3.43
N ASP A 178 -19.47 -4.91 3.32
CA ASP A 178 -19.10 -5.85 4.40
C ASP A 178 -18.15 -5.20 5.43
#